data_AF-A0A2R5L435-F1
#
_entry.id   AF-A0A2R5L435-F1
#
_cell.length_a   1.000
_cell.length_b   1.000
_cell.length_c   1.000
_cell.angle_alpha   90.00
_cell.angle_beta   90.00
_cell.angle_gamma   90.00
#
_symmetry.space_group_name_H-M   'P 1'
#
loop_
_entity.id
_entity.type
_entity.pdbx_description
1 polymer ?
#
loop_
_entity_poly.entity_id
_entity_poly.type
_entity_poly.pdbx_seq_one_letter_code
_entity_poly.pdbx_strand_id
1 'polypeptide(L)'
;MPGMAMGGSQSGEGLGSRGGHPLPLGEEGLIIPKKPSNPCLESTERKNLHRELLFNQKIGKNVLGQKSELQKAMEKVKDDQKRKELEGERQNKRTALEKRLEEQANKLRMQDTEADSSLQSDLRTEESEFLRVHARVCAHSLPVGSKS
;
A
#
# COMPACT_ATOMS: atom_id res chain seq x y z
N MET A 1 53.48 -60.22 4.83
CA MET A 1 54.30 -60.05 6.04
C MET A 1 54.83 -58.60 6.05
N PRO A 2 54.96 -57.95 7.22
CA PRO A 2 54.16 -56.79 7.65
C PRO A 2 55.00 -55.52 7.90
N GLY A 3 54.31 -54.39 8.16
CA GLY A 3 54.92 -53.18 8.75
C GLY A 3 53.88 -52.12 9.10
N MET A 4 53.46 -52.11 10.37
CA MET A 4 52.54 -51.17 11.01
C MET A 4 53.26 -49.86 11.35
N ALA A 5 52.59 -48.71 11.26
CA ALA A 5 52.70 -47.63 12.26
C ALA A 5 51.59 -46.58 12.06
N MET A 6 50.94 -46.27 13.17
CA MET A 6 49.83 -45.33 13.36
C MET A 6 50.35 -43.93 13.73
N GLY A 7 49.57 -42.91 13.40
CA GLY A 7 49.70 -41.54 13.92
C GLY A 7 49.27 -40.54 12.85
N GLY A 8 48.33 -39.63 13.04
CA GLY A 8 47.51 -39.23 14.18
C GLY A 8 46.85 -37.90 13.78
N SER A 9 45.57 -37.72 14.16
CA SER A 9 44.86 -36.45 14.47
C SER A 9 44.97 -35.29 13.45
N GLN A 10 43.88 -34.67 12.99
CA GLN A 10 42.92 -33.96 13.84
C GLN A 10 41.56 -33.82 13.14
N SER A 11 40.54 -34.26 13.87
CA SER A 11 39.13 -33.99 13.68
C SER A 11 38.83 -32.53 14.04
N GLY A 12 38.30 -31.77 13.08
CA GLY A 12 37.67 -30.46 13.31
C GLY A 12 36.17 -30.62 13.48
N GLU A 13 35.73 -31.31 14.53
CA GLU A 13 34.31 -31.38 14.90
C GLU A 13 33.92 -30.06 15.54
N GLY A 14 33.24 -29.21 14.76
CA GLY A 14 32.49 -28.06 15.28
C GLY A 14 31.30 -28.56 16.08
N LEU A 15 31.56 -29.06 17.29
CA LEU A 15 30.54 -29.37 18.28
C LEU A 15 29.78 -28.08 18.57
N GLY A 16 28.53 -28.03 18.11
CA GLY A 16 27.55 -27.06 18.56
C GLY A 16 27.49 -27.14 20.08
N SER A 17 28.13 -26.15 20.71
CA SER A 17 28.04 -25.90 22.14
C SER A 17 26.60 -25.52 22.44
N ARG A 18 25.74 -26.54 22.58
CA ARG A 18 24.44 -26.41 23.24
C ARG A 18 24.79 -26.11 24.69
N GLY A 19 24.85 -24.82 25.01
CA GLY A 19 24.95 -24.34 26.38
C GLY A 19 23.85 -25.00 27.19
N GLY A 20 24.21 -26.03 27.95
CA GLY A 20 23.36 -26.60 28.97
C GLY A 20 23.18 -25.52 30.03
N HIS A 21 22.05 -24.82 29.99
CA HIS A 21 21.64 -23.99 31.11
C HIS A 21 21.62 -24.90 32.36
N PRO A 22 22.26 -24.52 33.47
CA PRO A 22 22.20 -25.29 34.70
C PRO A 22 20.72 -25.54 35.06
N LEU A 23 20.32 -26.81 35.13
CA LEU A 23 19.02 -27.16 35.68
C LEU A 23 19.04 -26.70 37.14
N PRO A 24 18.07 -25.90 37.61
CA PRO A 24 18.00 -25.60 39.03
C PRO A 24 17.63 -26.90 39.74
N LEU A 25 18.60 -27.44 40.48
CA LEU A 25 18.38 -28.48 41.46
C LEU A 25 17.69 -27.83 42.66
N GLY A 26 16.61 -28.44 43.14
CA GLY A 26 16.05 -28.10 44.45
C GLY A 26 17.06 -28.39 45.56
N GLU A 27 16.75 -27.94 46.77
CA GLU A 27 17.62 -28.08 47.97
C GLU A 27 17.97 -29.56 48.26
N GLU A 28 17.13 -30.48 47.80
CA GLU A 28 17.28 -31.93 47.94
C GLU A 28 17.97 -32.62 46.72
N GLY A 29 18.53 -31.86 45.78
CA GLY A 29 19.11 -32.38 44.54
C GLY A 29 18.09 -32.85 43.49
N LEU A 30 16.79 -32.66 43.74
CA LEU A 30 15.71 -33.03 42.82
C LEU A 30 15.57 -32.03 41.68
N ILE A 31 15.35 -32.51 40.45
CA ILE A 31 15.10 -31.66 39.27
C ILE A 31 13.71 -31.03 39.41
N ILE A 32 13.64 -29.70 39.39
CA ILE A 32 12.37 -28.97 39.42
C ILE A 32 11.78 -28.95 37.99
N PRO A 33 10.53 -29.44 37.78
CA PRO A 33 9.88 -29.34 36.48
C PRO A 33 9.74 -27.89 36.03
N LYS A 34 10.31 -27.57 34.86
CA LYS A 34 10.15 -26.26 34.21
C LYS A 34 9.20 -26.36 33.03
N LYS A 35 8.37 -25.34 32.86
CA LYS A 35 7.57 -25.18 31.64
C LYS A 35 8.53 -24.98 30.46
N PRO A 36 8.38 -25.74 29.36
CA PRO A 36 9.19 -25.51 28.18
C PRO A 36 8.94 -24.11 27.65
N SER A 37 10.02 -23.45 27.19
CA SER A 37 9.92 -22.12 26.62
C SER A 37 9.12 -22.17 25.32
N ASN A 38 8.19 -21.22 25.15
CA ASN A 38 7.36 -21.15 23.96
C ASN A 38 8.11 -20.39 22.87
N PRO A 39 8.54 -21.06 21.78
CA PRO A 39 9.35 -20.41 20.75
C PRO A 39 8.60 -19.27 20.05
N CYS A 40 7.26 -19.27 20.02
CA CYS A 40 6.47 -18.17 19.47
C CYS A 40 6.49 -16.92 20.38
N LEU A 41 6.69 -17.11 21.68
CA LEU A 41 6.85 -16.03 22.63
C LEU A 41 8.31 -15.56 22.77
N GLU A 42 9.30 -16.39 22.45
CA GLU A 42 10.71 -15.95 22.48
C GLU A 42 11.14 -15.22 21.21
N SER A 43 10.56 -15.57 20.05
CA SER A 43 10.95 -14.96 18.78
C SER A 43 10.25 -13.61 18.57
N THR A 44 11.02 -12.53 18.73
CA THR A 44 10.59 -11.16 18.40
C THR A 44 10.16 -11.03 16.95
N GLU A 45 10.87 -11.68 16.03
CA GLU A 45 10.54 -11.69 14.60
C GLU A 45 9.13 -12.23 14.35
N ARG A 46 8.77 -13.37 14.95
CA ARG A 46 7.40 -13.92 14.83
C ARG A 46 6.34 -12.99 15.42
N LYS A 47 6.62 -12.36 16.56
CA LYS A 47 5.70 -11.39 17.17
C LYS A 47 5.49 -10.17 16.27
N ASN A 48 6.56 -9.70 15.64
CA ASN A 48 6.50 -8.56 14.72
C ASN A 48 5.67 -8.90 13.48
N LEU A 49 5.95 -10.06 12.86
CA LEU A 49 5.17 -10.56 11.73
C LEU A 49 3.68 -10.70 12.08
N HIS A 50 3.36 -11.25 13.26
CA HIS A 50 1.97 -11.38 13.70
C HIS A 50 1.27 -10.02 13.84
N ARG A 51 1.91 -9.02 14.43
CA ARG A 51 1.35 -7.65 14.50
C ARG A 51 1.13 -7.06 13.12
N GLU A 52 2.08 -7.21 12.22
CA GLU A 52 2.00 -6.66 10.86
C GLU A 52 0.85 -7.31 10.07
N LEU A 53 0.70 -8.64 10.15
CA LEU A 53 -0.40 -9.35 9.50
C LEU A 53 -1.76 -8.93 10.06
N LEU A 54 -1.89 -8.80 11.38
CA LEU A 54 -3.11 -8.30 12.02
C LEU A 54 -3.42 -6.85 11.61
N PHE A 55 -2.40 -6.00 11.52
CA PHE A 55 -2.56 -4.63 11.06
C PHE A 55 -3.06 -4.59 9.60
N ASN A 56 -2.46 -5.38 8.72
CA ASN A 56 -2.87 -5.47 7.33
C ASN A 56 -4.32 -5.98 7.19
N GLN A 57 -4.73 -6.96 8.01
CA GLN A 57 -6.11 -7.42 8.07
C GLN A 57 -7.07 -6.30 8.53
N LYS A 58 -6.70 -5.55 9.57
CA LYS A 58 -7.49 -4.41 10.08
C LYS A 58 -7.66 -3.31 9.03
N ILE A 59 -6.63 -3.02 8.25
CA ILE A 59 -6.66 -2.02 7.17
C ILE A 59 -7.28 -2.57 5.88
N GLY A 60 -7.50 -3.89 5.78
CA GLY A 60 -8.02 -4.55 4.58
C GLY A 60 -6.99 -4.72 3.46
N LYS A 61 -5.69 -4.63 3.76
CA LYS A 61 -4.61 -4.88 2.78
C LYS A 61 -4.32 -6.38 2.72
N ASN A 62 -4.77 -7.05 1.67
CA ASN A 62 -4.43 -8.45 1.45
C ASN A 62 -3.00 -8.57 0.92
N VAL A 63 -2.03 -8.96 1.75
CA VAL A 63 -0.63 -9.18 1.33
C VAL A 63 -0.41 -10.49 0.56
N LEU A 64 -1.38 -11.41 0.59
CA LEU A 64 -1.30 -12.70 -0.06
C LEU A 64 -1.85 -12.62 -1.49
N GLY A 65 -1.05 -12.99 -2.49
CA GLY A 65 -1.50 -12.99 -3.88
C GLY A 65 -1.63 -11.61 -4.54
N GLN A 66 -0.99 -10.57 -3.99
CA GLN A 66 -0.86 -9.31 -4.72
C GLN A 66 0.07 -9.49 -5.91
N LYS A 67 -0.36 -9.00 -7.08
CA LYS A 67 0.57 -8.72 -8.17
C LYS A 67 1.65 -7.79 -7.64
N SER A 68 2.92 -8.07 -7.95
CA SER A 68 4.01 -7.18 -7.60
C SER A 68 3.77 -5.79 -8.22
N GLU A 69 4.34 -4.74 -7.63
CA GLU A 69 4.25 -3.39 -8.20
C GLU A 69 4.73 -3.36 -9.66
N LEU A 70 5.74 -4.16 -9.99
CA LEU A 70 6.21 -4.35 -11.37
C LEU A 70 5.14 -4.96 -12.28
N GLN A 71 4.42 -5.99 -11.82
CA GLN A 71 3.34 -6.61 -12.59
C GLN A 71 2.19 -5.63 -12.83
N LYS A 72 1.82 -4.83 -11.83
CA LYS A 72 0.81 -3.77 -11.98
C LYS A 72 1.25 -2.72 -13.00
N ALA A 73 2.51 -2.28 -12.94
CA ALA A 73 3.06 -1.32 -13.88
C ALA A 73 3.06 -1.86 -15.32
N MET A 74 3.49 -3.11 -15.51
CA MET A 74 3.49 -3.78 -16.82
C MET A 74 2.08 -3.96 -17.39
N GLU A 75 1.11 -4.31 -16.55
CA GLU A 75 -0.31 -4.40 -16.95
C GLU A 75 -0.85 -3.04 -17.38
N LYS A 76 -0.59 -1.99 -16.59
CA LYS A 76 -0.98 -0.62 -16.92
C LYS A 76 -0.41 -0.16 -18.27
N VAL A 77 0.86 -0.45 -18.56
CA VAL A 77 1.49 -0.09 -19.84
C VAL A 77 0.81 -0.82 -21.01
N LYS A 78 0.48 -2.11 -20.84
CA LYS A 78 -0.25 -2.88 -21.86
C LYS A 78 -1.66 -2.32 -22.11
N ASP A 79 -2.37 -1.96 -21.05
CA ASP A 79 -3.70 -1.37 -21.15
C ASP A 79 -3.65 0.01 -21.83
N ASP A 80 -2.67 0.83 -21.48
CA ASP A 80 -2.46 2.14 -22.10
C ASP A 80 -2.15 2.00 -23.60
N GLN A 81 -1.32 1.04 -23.98
CA GLN A 81 -1.02 0.74 -25.39
C GLN A 81 -2.27 0.28 -26.15
N LYS A 82 -3.03 -0.67 -25.61
CA LYS A 82 -4.26 -1.19 -26.22
C LYS A 82 -5.30 -0.08 -26.39
N ARG A 83 -5.44 0.80 -25.39
CA ARG A 83 -6.35 1.95 -25.46
C ARG A 83 -5.94 2.92 -26.57
N LYS A 84 -4.64 3.20 -26.70
CA LYS A 84 -4.10 4.06 -27.76
C LYS A 84 -4.35 3.48 -29.15
N GLU A 85 -4.15 2.17 -29.33
CA GLU A 85 -4.43 1.47 -30.58
C GLU A 85 -5.93 1.54 -30.94
N LEU A 86 -6.81 1.28 -29.98
CA LEU A 86 -8.26 1.36 -30.18
C LEU A 86 -8.72 2.77 -30.53
N GLU A 87 -8.15 3.79 -29.90
CA GLU A 87 -8.45 5.18 -30.22
C GLU A 87 -7.93 5.58 -31.60
N GLY A 88 -6.72 5.14 -31.97
CA GLY A 88 -6.17 5.34 -33.32
C GLY A 88 -7.04 4.67 -34.38
N GLU A 89 -7.49 3.44 -34.16
CA GLU A 89 -8.45 2.78 -35.06
C GLU A 89 -9.77 3.53 -35.15
N ARG A 90 -10.31 4.02 -34.03
CA ARG A 90 -11.55 4.81 -34.02
C ARG A 90 -11.38 6.08 -34.84
N GLN A 91 -10.25 6.77 -34.71
CA GLN A 91 -9.97 7.97 -35.49
C GLN A 91 -9.78 7.68 -36.98
N ASN A 92 -9.12 6.57 -37.32
CA ASN A 92 -8.91 6.15 -38.71
C ASN A 92 -10.21 5.69 -39.39
N LYS A 93 -11.12 5.06 -38.63
CA LYS A 93 -12.42 4.58 -39.12
C LYS A 93 -13.50 5.67 -39.14
N ARG A 94 -13.23 6.87 -38.62
CA ARG A 94 -14.21 7.96 -38.59
C ARG A 94 -14.54 8.48 -39.97
N THR A 95 -15.82 8.47 -40.28
CA THR A 95 -16.38 9.03 -41.51
C THR A 95 -16.40 10.57 -41.45
N ALA A 96 -16.47 11.22 -42.62
CA ALA A 96 -16.54 12.68 -42.70
C ALA A 96 -17.78 13.26 -42.00
N LEU A 97 -18.90 12.53 -41.98
CA LEU A 97 -20.12 12.91 -41.27
C LEU A 97 -19.91 12.91 -39.76
N GLU A 98 -19.32 11.85 -39.21
CA GLU A 98 -19.06 11.73 -37.77
C GLU A 98 -18.16 12.85 -37.25
N LYS A 99 -17.16 13.27 -38.05
CA LYS A 99 -16.31 14.42 -37.70
C LYS A 99 -17.12 15.72 -37.59
N ARG A 100 -18.00 16.01 -38.56
CA ARG A 100 -18.88 17.18 -38.51
C ARG A 100 -19.85 17.14 -37.32
N LEU A 101 -20.41 15.96 -37.02
CA LEU A 101 -21.29 15.80 -35.86
C LEU A 101 -20.54 16.06 -34.55
N GLU A 102 -19.30 15.58 -34.43
CA GLU A 102 -18.46 15.84 -33.26
C GLU A 102 -18.06 17.32 -33.14
N GLU A 103 -17.70 17.98 -34.25
CA GLU A 103 -17.44 19.42 -34.29
C GLU A 103 -18.66 20.23 -33.83
N GLN A 104 -19.84 19.88 -34.34
CA GLN A 104 -21.08 20.55 -33.97
C GLN A 104 -21.43 20.31 -32.50
N ALA A 105 -21.25 19.08 -31.99
CA ALA A 105 -21.45 18.76 -30.58
C ALA A 105 -20.48 19.51 -29.67
N ASN A 106 -19.20 19.63 -30.06
CA ASN A 106 -18.21 20.40 -29.31
C ASN A 106 -18.55 21.89 -29.29
N LYS A 107 -18.99 22.44 -30.42
CA LYS A 107 -19.44 23.84 -30.49
C LYS A 107 -20.60 24.13 -29.54
N LEU A 108 -21.58 23.23 -29.47
CA LEU A 108 -22.70 23.34 -28.52
C LEU A 108 -22.21 23.26 -27.07
N ARG A 109 -21.37 22.29 -26.73
CA ARG A 109 -20.80 22.17 -25.38
C ARG A 109 -20.06 23.42 -24.93
N MET A 110 -19.28 24.04 -25.81
CA MET A 110 -18.59 25.29 -25.49
C MET A 110 -19.58 26.42 -25.28
N GLN A 111 -20.62 26.53 -26.11
CA GLN A 111 -21.67 27.53 -25.90
C GLN A 111 -22.40 27.34 -24.56
N ASP A 112 -22.70 26.09 -24.19
CA ASP A 112 -23.33 25.77 -22.90
C ASP A 112 -22.42 26.15 -21.72
N THR A 113 -21.12 25.84 -21.78
CA THR A 113 -20.18 26.22 -20.70
C THR A 113 -19.97 27.72 -20.59
N GLU A 114 -19.89 28.43 -21.72
CA GLU A 114 -19.77 29.89 -21.71
C GLU A 114 -21.05 30.53 -21.16
N ALA A 115 -22.23 30.03 -21.54
CA ALA A 115 -23.51 30.47 -21.00
C ALA A 115 -23.62 30.21 -19.49
N ASP A 116 -23.28 29.00 -19.02
CA ASP A 116 -23.25 28.68 -17.59
C ASP A 116 -22.26 29.57 -16.83
N SER A 117 -21.08 29.84 -17.39
CA SER A 117 -20.08 30.72 -16.77
C SER A 117 -20.57 32.17 -16.67
N SER A 118 -21.26 32.67 -17.71
CA SER A 118 -21.87 34.00 -17.73
C SER A 118 -23.00 34.09 -16.70
N LEU A 119 -23.87 33.09 -16.65
CA LEU A 119 -24.95 33.03 -15.65
C LEU A 119 -24.37 32.95 -14.23
N GLN A 120 -23.27 32.21 -14.03
CA GLN A 120 -22.61 32.12 -12.74
C GLN A 120 -21.92 33.44 -12.35
N SER A 121 -21.34 34.20 -13.30
CA SER A 121 -20.78 35.52 -13.03
C SER A 121 -21.86 36.57 -12.72
N ASP A 122 -23.00 36.50 -13.39
CA ASP A 122 -24.13 37.39 -13.13
C ASP A 122 -24.72 37.09 -11.73
N LEU A 123 -24.91 35.81 -11.38
CA LEU A 123 -25.33 35.38 -10.04
C LEU A 123 -24.33 35.76 -8.94
N ARG A 124 -23.02 35.71 -9.21
CA ARG A 124 -21.95 36.14 -8.28
C ARG A 124 -21.96 37.65 -8.02
N THR A 125 -22.37 38.43 -9.01
CA THR A 125 -22.47 39.89 -8.90
C THR A 125 -23.70 40.28 -8.07
N GLU A 126 -24.78 39.51 -8.20
CA GLU A 126 -26.03 39.65 -7.42
C GLU A 126 -26.01 38.95 -6.04
N GLU A 127 -24.88 38.40 -5.60
CA GLU A 127 -24.74 37.94 -4.21
C GLU A 127 -24.78 39.16 -3.27
N SER A 128 -25.91 39.36 -2.60
CA SER A 128 -26.15 40.41 -1.61
C SER A 128 -24.94 40.58 -0.67
N GLU A 129 -24.45 41.82 -0.53
CA GLU A 129 -23.24 42.11 0.26
C GLU A 129 -23.33 41.56 1.69
N PHE A 130 -24.55 41.53 2.24
CA PHE A 130 -24.84 40.95 3.54
C PHE A 130 -24.43 39.47 3.62
N LEU A 131 -24.76 38.68 2.59
CA LEU A 131 -24.44 37.26 2.54
C LEU A 131 -22.92 37.03 2.42
N ARG A 132 -22.24 37.89 1.66
CA ARG A 132 -20.78 37.90 1.51
C ARG A 132 -20.06 38.27 2.81
N VAL A 133 -20.56 39.27 3.54
CA VAL A 133 -20.04 39.66 4.85
C VAL A 133 -20.29 38.56 5.89
N HIS A 134 -21.49 37.99 5.93
CA HIS A 134 -21.84 36.91 6.85
C HIS A 134 -20.95 35.69 6.64
N ALA A 135 -20.77 35.23 5.39
CA ALA A 135 -19.87 34.13 5.07
C ALA A 135 -18.42 34.41 5.49
N ARG A 136 -17.95 35.64 5.28
CA ARG A 136 -16.61 36.07 5.70
C ARG A 136 -16.48 36.01 7.23
N VAL A 137 -17.43 36.55 7.98
CA VAL A 137 -17.43 36.52 9.45
C VAL A 137 -17.44 35.08 9.96
N CYS A 138 -18.31 34.22 9.41
CA CYS A 138 -18.37 32.80 9.78
C CYS A 138 -17.06 32.06 9.52
N ALA A 139 -16.39 32.32 8.39
CA ALA A 139 -15.11 31.70 8.07
C ALA A 139 -13.99 32.09 9.07
N HIS A 140 -14.04 33.31 9.61
CA HIS A 140 -13.07 33.78 10.60
C HIS A 140 -13.45 33.37 12.04
N SER A 141 -14.72 33.02 12.29
CA SER A 141 -15.18 32.56 13.59
C SER A 141 -15.08 31.04 13.80
N LEU A 142 -14.69 30.27 12.77
CA LEU A 142 -14.38 28.86 12.95
C LEU A 142 -12.99 28.72 13.60
N PRO A 143 -12.85 27.98 14.72
CA PRO A 143 -11.56 27.72 15.32
C PRO A 143 -10.72 26.85 14.36
N VAL A 144 -9.74 27.47 13.72
CA VAL A 144 -8.63 26.77 13.06
C VAL A 144 -7.80 26.05 14.12
N GLY A 145 -8.17 24.81 14.47
CA GLY A 145 -7.38 24.05 15.42
C GLY A 145 -8.02 22.75 15.90
N SER A 146 -7.75 21.67 15.17
CA SER A 146 -7.51 20.34 15.76
C SER A 146 -6.71 19.52 14.74
N LYS A 147 -5.42 19.84 14.62
CA LYS A 147 -4.44 18.85 14.20
C LYS A 147 -4.25 17.90 15.39
N SER A 148 -4.65 16.65 15.21
CA SER A 148 -4.17 15.47 15.94
C SER A 148 -3.84 14.40 14.93
#